data_AF-A0A7G3ZXY5-F1
#
_entry.id   AF-A0A7G3ZXY5-F1
#
_cell.length_a   1.000
_cell.length_b   1.000
_cell.length_c   1.000
_cell.angle_alpha   90.00
_cell.angle_beta   90.00
_cell.angle_gamma   90.00
#
_symmetry.space_group_name_H-M   'P 1'
#
loop_
_entity.id
_entity.type
_entity.pdbx_description
1 polymer ?
#
loop_
_entity_poly.entity_id
_entity_poly.type
_entity_poly.pdbx_seq_one_letter_code
_entity_poly.pdbx_strand_id
1 'polypeptide(L)'
;MHQFFDFKTLNTSLKLTEHDRLFLYLFNQANHIKKLELIRNQKIETIARIAYHFHDVEIFCNVPELKEYWEKIWCAYGVALSQQKNIPLMMFFSQPQLNPFDLVRGAYFFHFSQEVRKNMERDFGFSEIESIKIAIRYGSVHAIQRYNEYIYHKLEQASPEESHMLYQELITNSKLMLPHYGSYGYMVLAYAISHYCIWLLNNFEVEKAQAEYRLVLELLDNAELILKESYYSIQNASIGQGLKCSNFLGFELPSQAKDFFIEYYDKSLESTKVSDSIQIQSNSL
;
A
#
# COMPACT_ATOMS: atom_id res chain seq x y z
N MET A 1 5.58 -32.38 7.72
CA MET A 1 6.52 -32.20 6.59
C MET A 1 5.80 -31.33 5.56
N HIS A 2 5.82 -30.00 5.76
CA HIS A 2 5.00 -29.04 4.99
C HIS A 2 5.90 -28.11 4.19
N GLN A 3 6.22 -28.51 2.97
CA GLN A 3 6.84 -27.66 1.96
C GLN A 3 6.33 -28.12 0.60
N PHE A 4 5.27 -27.50 0.09
CA PHE A 4 5.04 -27.44 -1.34
C PHE A 4 4.65 -26.00 -1.70
N PHE A 5 5.55 -25.41 -2.47
CA PHE A 5 5.65 -24.01 -2.80
C PHE A 5 4.40 -23.44 -3.49
N ASP A 6 3.94 -22.31 -2.96
CA ASP A 6 2.84 -21.46 -3.44
C ASP A 6 3.19 -20.66 -4.73
N PHE A 7 4.42 -20.82 -5.26
CA PHE A 7 4.80 -20.28 -6.58
C PHE A 7 3.87 -20.73 -7.71
N LYS A 8 3.26 -21.91 -7.58
CA LYS A 8 2.39 -22.48 -8.62
C LYS A 8 1.11 -21.66 -8.81
N THR A 9 0.53 -21.10 -7.75
CA THR A 9 -0.76 -20.39 -7.82
C THR A 9 -0.60 -19.06 -8.56
N LEU A 10 0.36 -18.23 -8.14
CA LEU A 10 0.66 -16.97 -8.82
C LEU A 10 1.13 -17.22 -10.27
N ASN A 11 2.08 -18.13 -10.50
CA ASN A 11 2.54 -18.42 -11.86
C ASN A 11 1.45 -19.02 -12.74
N THR A 12 0.52 -19.80 -12.19
CA THR A 12 -0.63 -20.30 -12.96
C THR A 12 -1.58 -19.16 -13.32
N SER A 13 -1.86 -18.24 -12.40
CA SER A 13 -2.73 -17.08 -12.67
C SER A 13 -2.13 -16.11 -13.70
N LEU A 14 -0.81 -15.97 -13.69
CA LEU A 14 -0.06 -15.14 -14.64
C LEU A 14 0.25 -15.87 -15.95
N LYS A 15 0.11 -17.21 -16.01
CA LYS A 15 0.41 -17.97 -17.21
C LYS A 15 -0.57 -17.60 -18.32
N LEU A 16 -0.02 -17.29 -19.50
CA LEU A 16 -0.81 -17.03 -20.69
C LEU A 16 -1.67 -18.25 -21.04
N THR A 17 -2.95 -18.00 -21.24
CA THR A 17 -3.94 -18.96 -21.74
C THR A 17 -3.94 -18.99 -23.27
N GLU A 18 -4.57 -20.01 -23.87
CA GLU A 18 -4.76 -20.05 -25.33
C GLU A 18 -5.57 -18.86 -25.84
N HIS A 19 -6.53 -18.37 -25.04
CA HIS A 19 -7.29 -17.17 -25.34
C HIS A 19 -6.39 -15.92 -25.36
N ASP A 20 -5.44 -15.80 -24.43
CA ASP A 20 -4.50 -14.68 -24.42
C ASP A 20 -3.59 -14.70 -25.66
N ARG A 21 -3.18 -15.89 -26.10
CA ARG A 21 -2.38 -16.05 -27.34
C ARG A 21 -3.16 -15.67 -28.58
N LEU A 22 -4.44 -16.07 -28.67
CA LEU A 22 -5.30 -15.67 -29.78
C LEU A 22 -5.51 -14.14 -29.80
N PHE A 23 -5.73 -13.54 -28.62
CA PHE A 23 -5.81 -12.08 -28.51
C PHE A 23 -4.55 -11.40 -29.02
N LEU A 24 -3.37 -11.87 -28.60
CA LEU A 24 -2.08 -11.33 -29.05
C LEU A 24 -1.89 -11.45 -30.56
N TYR A 25 -2.25 -12.58 -31.15
CA TYR A 25 -2.21 -12.77 -32.59
C TYR A 25 -3.06 -11.73 -33.33
N LEU A 26 -4.32 -11.55 -32.90
CA LEU A 26 -5.23 -10.56 -33.48
C LEU A 26 -4.73 -9.13 -33.27
N PHE A 27 -4.22 -8.83 -32.07
CA PHE A 27 -3.68 -7.53 -31.71
C PHE A 27 -2.49 -7.15 -32.60
N ASN A 28 -1.55 -8.07 -32.84
CA ASN A 28 -0.35 -7.80 -33.63
C ASN A 28 -0.64 -7.57 -35.11
N GLN A 29 -1.73 -8.14 -35.64
CA GLN A 29 -2.16 -7.94 -37.03
C GLN A 29 -3.08 -6.73 -37.21
N ALA A 30 -3.66 -6.23 -36.10
CA ALA A 30 -4.62 -5.15 -36.13
C ALA A 30 -3.95 -3.79 -36.40
N ASN A 31 -4.66 -2.94 -37.14
CA ASN A 31 -4.34 -1.52 -37.21
C ASN A 31 -4.71 -0.80 -35.89
N HIS A 32 -4.33 0.47 -35.76
CA HIS A 32 -4.55 1.27 -34.55
C HIS A 32 -6.00 1.23 -34.04
N ILE A 33 -6.97 1.50 -34.91
CA ILE A 33 -8.39 1.55 -34.57
C ILE A 33 -8.86 0.18 -34.05
N LYS A 34 -8.45 -0.91 -34.72
CA LYS A 34 -8.86 -2.26 -34.32
C LYS A 34 -8.18 -2.69 -33.01
N LYS A 35 -6.94 -2.26 -32.74
CA LYS A 35 -6.29 -2.48 -31.45
C LYS A 35 -7.04 -1.81 -30.30
N LEU A 36 -7.50 -0.57 -30.48
CA LEU A 36 -8.34 0.12 -29.49
C LEU A 36 -9.63 -0.65 -29.20
N GLU A 37 -10.30 -1.14 -30.24
CA GLU A 37 -11.52 -1.95 -30.11
C GLU A 37 -11.25 -3.27 -29.37
N LEU A 38 -10.18 -3.98 -29.73
CA LEU A 38 -9.77 -5.22 -29.07
C LEU A 38 -9.54 -5.01 -27.56
N ILE A 39 -8.86 -3.93 -27.18
CA ILE A 39 -8.63 -3.58 -25.78
C ILE A 39 -9.94 -3.28 -25.05
N ARG A 40 -10.84 -2.48 -25.64
CA ARG A 40 -12.12 -2.09 -25.01
C ARG A 40 -13.10 -3.25 -24.84
N ASN A 41 -13.00 -4.27 -25.70
CA ASN A 41 -13.88 -5.44 -25.67
C ASN A 41 -13.30 -6.61 -24.86
N GLN A 42 -12.12 -6.45 -24.25
CA GLN A 42 -11.45 -7.51 -23.52
C GLN A 42 -11.58 -7.33 -22.00
N LYS A 43 -11.59 -8.45 -21.27
CA LYS A 43 -11.57 -8.44 -19.80
C LYS A 43 -10.25 -7.86 -19.28
N ILE A 44 -10.33 -7.10 -18.19
CA ILE A 44 -9.16 -6.51 -17.51
C ILE A 44 -8.14 -7.56 -17.11
N GLU A 45 -8.57 -8.71 -16.62
CA GLU A 45 -7.69 -9.83 -16.26
C GLU A 45 -6.77 -10.22 -17.42
N THR A 46 -7.34 -10.41 -18.61
CA THR A 46 -6.58 -10.74 -19.82
C THR A 46 -5.63 -9.61 -20.21
N ILE A 47 -6.09 -8.36 -20.20
CA ILE A 47 -5.24 -7.22 -20.58
C ILE A 47 -4.08 -7.03 -19.60
N ALA A 48 -4.35 -7.07 -18.29
CA ALA A 48 -3.35 -6.93 -17.25
C ALA A 48 -2.32 -8.08 -17.31
N ARG A 49 -2.79 -9.32 -17.49
CA ARG A 49 -1.91 -10.49 -17.65
C ARG A 49 -1.05 -10.39 -18.90
N ILE A 50 -1.61 -9.99 -20.04
CA ILE A 50 -0.84 -9.85 -21.29
C ILE A 50 0.16 -8.69 -21.18
N ALA A 51 -0.27 -7.52 -20.70
CA ALA A 51 0.59 -6.35 -20.54
C ALA A 51 1.72 -6.58 -19.53
N TYR A 52 1.54 -7.50 -18.57
CA TYR A 52 2.61 -7.93 -17.68
C TYR A 52 3.74 -8.67 -18.41
N HIS A 53 3.43 -9.41 -19.48
CA HIS A 53 4.42 -10.19 -20.25
C HIS A 53 4.91 -9.50 -21.52
N PHE A 54 4.12 -8.62 -22.12
CA PHE A 54 4.39 -8.02 -23.43
C PHE A 54 4.37 -6.50 -23.38
N HIS A 55 5.57 -5.91 -23.45
CA HIS A 55 5.77 -4.47 -23.34
C HIS A 55 5.06 -3.66 -24.45
N ASP A 56 4.96 -4.19 -25.67
CA ASP A 56 4.26 -3.51 -26.76
C ASP A 56 2.76 -3.32 -26.48
N VAL A 57 2.13 -4.29 -25.80
CA VAL A 57 0.73 -4.19 -25.38
C VAL A 57 0.60 -3.19 -24.23
N GLU A 58 1.53 -3.21 -23.28
CA GLU A 58 1.60 -2.22 -22.20
C GLU A 58 1.73 -0.79 -22.75
N ILE A 59 2.66 -0.54 -23.68
CA ILE A 59 2.83 0.76 -24.33
C ILE A 59 1.53 1.17 -25.01
N PHE A 60 0.90 0.27 -25.75
CA PHE A 60 -0.34 0.58 -26.45
C PHE A 60 -1.50 0.87 -25.50
N CYS A 61 -1.58 0.20 -24.35
CA CYS A 61 -2.60 0.51 -23.34
C CYS A 61 -2.48 1.94 -22.81
N ASN A 62 -1.29 2.55 -22.90
CA ASN A 62 -1.03 3.91 -22.41
C ASN A 62 -1.26 5.02 -23.45
N VAL A 63 -1.82 4.71 -24.63
CA VAL A 63 -2.15 5.74 -25.61
C VAL A 63 -3.30 6.65 -25.12
N PRO A 64 -3.31 7.94 -25.49
CA PRO A 64 -4.31 8.90 -25.01
C PRO A 64 -5.77 8.48 -25.21
N GLU A 65 -6.06 7.76 -26.30
CA GLU A 65 -7.41 7.31 -26.67
C GLU A 65 -8.00 6.26 -25.71
N LEU A 66 -7.17 5.65 -24.86
CA LEU A 66 -7.60 4.71 -23.83
C LEU A 66 -7.66 5.34 -22.44
N LYS A 67 -7.18 6.58 -22.25
CA LYS A 67 -7.12 7.23 -20.94
C LYS A 67 -8.49 7.25 -20.24
N GLU A 68 -9.51 7.79 -20.91
CA GLU A 68 -10.87 7.88 -20.37
C GLU A 68 -11.48 6.49 -20.10
N TYR A 69 -11.14 5.50 -20.94
CA TYR A 69 -11.60 4.13 -20.76
C TYR A 69 -11.05 3.53 -19.45
N TRP A 70 -9.75 3.69 -19.20
CA TRP A 70 -9.12 3.23 -17.96
C TRP A 70 -9.60 4.00 -16.73
N GLU A 71 -9.79 5.32 -16.84
CA GLU A 71 -10.34 6.13 -15.75
C GLU A 71 -11.74 5.65 -15.33
N LYS A 72 -12.62 5.30 -16.28
CA LYS A 72 -13.94 4.74 -15.97
C LYS A 72 -13.83 3.43 -15.20
N ILE A 73 -12.90 2.56 -15.58
CA ILE A 73 -12.67 1.27 -14.92
C ILE A 73 -12.12 1.48 -13.51
N TRP A 74 -11.15 2.39 -13.34
CA TRP A 74 -10.62 2.78 -12.04
C TRP A 74 -11.73 3.33 -11.12
N CYS A 75 -12.56 4.24 -11.62
CA CYS A 75 -13.65 4.81 -10.83
C CYS A 75 -14.65 3.73 -10.39
N ALA A 76 -15.01 2.82 -11.31
CA ALA A 76 -15.91 1.70 -11.04
C ALA A 76 -15.31 0.67 -10.05
N TYR A 77 -13.99 0.52 -10.01
CA TYR A 77 -13.32 -0.37 -9.07
C TYR A 77 -13.59 0.00 -7.61
N GLY A 78 -13.80 1.29 -7.30
CA GLY A 78 -14.24 1.71 -5.96
C GLY A 78 -15.51 1.00 -5.50
N VAL A 79 -16.46 0.74 -6.41
CA VAL A 79 -17.72 0.05 -6.10
C VAL A 79 -17.44 -1.41 -5.78
N ALA A 80 -16.63 -2.08 -6.59
CA ALA A 80 -16.25 -3.48 -6.40
C ALA A 80 -15.53 -3.66 -5.05
N LEU A 81 -14.60 -2.76 -4.71
CA LEU A 81 -13.86 -2.84 -3.45
C LEU A 81 -14.75 -2.52 -2.24
N SER A 82 -15.68 -1.57 -2.37
CA SER A 82 -16.67 -1.25 -1.31
C SER A 82 -17.57 -2.45 -1.02
N GLN A 83 -18.05 -3.14 -2.07
CA GLN A 83 -18.82 -4.38 -1.94
C GLN A 83 -18.01 -5.47 -1.24
N GLN A 84 -16.76 -5.67 -1.67
CA GLN A 84 -15.87 -6.67 -1.09
C GLN A 84 -15.62 -6.43 0.41
N LYS A 85 -15.51 -5.16 0.84
CA LYS A 85 -15.32 -4.79 2.24
C LYS A 85 -16.63 -4.67 3.04
N ASN A 86 -17.79 -4.90 2.41
CA ASN A 86 -19.11 -4.75 3.02
C ASN A 86 -19.33 -3.36 3.65
N ILE A 87 -18.98 -2.30 2.91
CA ILE A 87 -19.15 -0.89 3.30
C ILE A 87 -20.01 -0.14 2.27
N PRO A 88 -20.49 1.08 2.59
CA PRO A 88 -21.29 1.86 1.64
C PRO A 88 -20.62 1.99 0.27
N LEU A 89 -21.42 1.80 -0.79
CA LEU A 89 -20.92 1.84 -2.16
C LEU A 89 -20.42 3.23 -2.52
N MET A 90 -19.21 3.30 -3.06
CA MET A 90 -18.67 4.53 -3.62
C MET A 90 -17.89 4.26 -4.90
N MET A 91 -17.84 5.26 -5.78
CA MET A 91 -16.87 5.26 -6.87
C MET A 91 -15.58 5.92 -6.41
N PHE A 92 -14.45 5.51 -6.98
CA PHE A 92 -13.23 6.27 -6.84
C PHE A 92 -13.25 7.53 -7.69
N PHE A 93 -12.55 8.54 -7.21
CA PHE A 93 -12.28 9.76 -7.93
C PHE A 93 -11.10 9.55 -8.89
N SER A 94 -11.12 10.25 -10.03
CA SER A 94 -9.99 10.29 -10.95
C SER A 94 -8.75 10.89 -10.28
N GLN A 95 -7.58 10.37 -10.63
CA GLN A 95 -6.28 10.83 -10.15
C GLN A 95 -5.43 11.24 -11.36
N PRO A 96 -5.58 12.48 -11.86
CA PRO A 96 -4.98 12.90 -13.13
C PRO A 96 -3.45 12.90 -13.13
N GLN A 97 -2.82 12.92 -11.96
CA GLN A 97 -1.38 12.82 -11.76
C GLN A 97 -0.85 11.38 -11.89
N LEU A 98 -1.74 10.39 -11.90
CA LEU A 98 -1.40 8.98 -12.03
C LEU A 98 -1.78 8.44 -13.39
N ASN A 99 -1.07 7.39 -13.79
CA ASN A 99 -1.41 6.62 -14.97
C ASN A 99 -2.67 5.78 -14.68
N PRO A 100 -3.80 6.00 -15.39
CA PRO A 100 -5.04 5.27 -15.11
C PRO A 100 -4.95 3.78 -15.44
N PHE A 101 -4.11 3.38 -16.40
CA PHE A 101 -3.90 1.98 -16.71
C PHE A 101 -3.13 1.27 -15.58
N ASP A 102 -2.10 1.93 -15.03
CA ASP A 102 -1.39 1.41 -13.85
C ASP A 102 -2.33 1.27 -12.66
N LEU A 103 -3.18 2.27 -12.39
CA LEU A 103 -4.20 2.19 -11.35
C LEU A 103 -5.12 0.97 -11.52
N VAL A 104 -5.58 0.70 -12.76
CA VAL A 104 -6.40 -0.48 -13.06
C VAL A 104 -5.61 -1.79 -12.86
N ARG A 105 -4.34 -1.85 -13.26
CA ARG A 105 -3.48 -3.01 -13.00
C ARG A 105 -3.26 -3.24 -11.50
N GLY A 106 -2.96 -2.18 -10.76
CA GLY A 106 -2.78 -2.22 -9.31
C GLY A 106 -4.05 -2.69 -8.59
N ALA A 107 -5.22 -2.21 -9.03
CA ALA A 107 -6.53 -2.67 -8.54
C ALA A 107 -6.77 -4.16 -8.84
N TYR A 108 -6.47 -4.60 -10.06
CA TYR A 108 -6.61 -6.00 -10.46
C TYR A 108 -5.72 -6.94 -9.62
N PHE A 109 -4.42 -6.64 -9.49
CA PHE A 109 -3.50 -7.47 -8.72
C PHE A 109 -3.80 -7.45 -7.22
N PHE A 110 -4.29 -6.33 -6.70
CA PHE A 110 -4.78 -6.29 -5.32
C PHE A 110 -6.04 -7.15 -5.15
N HIS A 111 -7.03 -7.04 -6.04
CA HIS A 111 -8.21 -7.91 -6.00
C HIS A 111 -7.80 -9.39 -6.07
N PHE A 112 -6.89 -9.74 -6.97
CA PHE A 112 -6.35 -11.09 -7.07
C PHE A 112 -5.70 -11.57 -5.76
N SER A 113 -4.93 -10.72 -5.07
CA SER A 113 -4.36 -11.08 -3.77
C SER A 113 -5.43 -11.38 -2.73
N GLN A 114 -6.55 -10.65 -2.75
CA GLN A 114 -7.66 -10.88 -1.84
C GLN A 114 -8.43 -12.17 -2.17
N GLU A 115 -8.58 -12.51 -3.45
CA GLU A 115 -9.17 -13.80 -3.87
C GLU A 115 -8.27 -14.99 -3.48
N VAL A 116 -6.96 -14.84 -3.62
CA VAL A 116 -6.00 -15.83 -3.11
C VAL A 116 -6.17 -16.01 -1.61
N ARG A 117 -6.19 -14.90 -0.85
CA ARG A 117 -6.36 -14.91 0.61
C ARG A 117 -7.63 -15.66 1.06
N LYS A 118 -8.77 -15.47 0.39
CA LYS A 118 -10.04 -16.17 0.71
C LYS A 118 -9.91 -17.70 0.67
N ASN A 119 -8.96 -18.22 -0.10
CA ASN A 119 -8.72 -19.65 -0.25
C ASN A 119 -7.61 -20.18 0.66
N MET A 120 -7.03 -19.33 1.53
CA MET A 120 -5.95 -19.69 2.45
C MET A 120 -6.45 -19.77 3.89
N GLU A 121 -5.92 -20.73 4.65
CA GLU A 121 -6.23 -20.87 6.09
C GLU A 121 -5.51 -19.84 6.96
N ARG A 122 -4.46 -19.21 6.42
CA ARG A 122 -3.62 -18.24 7.13
C ARG A 122 -3.50 -16.96 6.32
N ASP A 123 -3.58 -15.84 7.02
CA ASP A 123 -3.29 -14.52 6.45
C ASP A 123 -1.82 -14.42 6.02
N PHE A 124 -1.57 -13.58 5.01
CA PHE A 124 -0.24 -13.25 4.48
C PHE A 124 0.50 -14.44 3.87
N GLY A 125 -0.23 -15.26 3.12
CA GLY A 125 0.34 -16.31 2.30
C GLY A 125 1.30 -15.79 1.22
N PHE A 126 2.22 -16.63 0.76
CA PHE A 126 3.24 -16.21 -0.21
C PHE A 126 2.62 -15.65 -1.50
N SER A 127 1.62 -16.32 -2.09
CA SER A 127 0.93 -15.83 -3.29
C SER A 127 0.17 -14.53 -3.06
N GLU A 128 -0.42 -14.33 -1.87
CA GLU A 128 -1.04 -13.04 -1.50
C GLU A 128 0.02 -11.94 -1.53
N ILE A 129 1.15 -12.16 -0.84
CA ILE A 129 2.22 -11.17 -0.71
C ILE A 129 2.88 -10.83 -2.05
N GLU A 130 3.16 -11.82 -2.89
CA GLU A 130 3.75 -11.55 -4.20
C GLU A 130 2.77 -10.80 -5.12
N SER A 131 1.48 -11.10 -5.05
CA SER A 131 0.44 -10.33 -5.76
C SER A 131 0.34 -8.89 -5.25
N ILE A 132 0.44 -8.69 -3.93
CA ILE A 132 0.49 -7.37 -3.30
C ILE A 132 1.70 -6.57 -3.80
N LYS A 133 2.89 -7.18 -3.86
CA LYS A 133 4.09 -6.51 -4.38
C LYS A 133 3.94 -6.08 -5.84
N ILE A 134 3.30 -6.91 -6.67
CA ILE A 134 2.97 -6.52 -8.06
C ILE A 134 2.01 -5.33 -8.06
N ALA A 135 0.96 -5.36 -7.24
CA ALA A 135 0.00 -4.26 -7.13
C ALA A 135 0.65 -2.95 -6.66
N ILE A 136 1.62 -3.01 -5.73
CA ILE A 136 2.40 -1.85 -5.26
C ILE A 136 3.21 -1.23 -6.41
N ARG A 137 3.83 -2.05 -7.27
CA ARG A 137 4.58 -1.55 -8.45
C ARG A 137 3.70 -0.72 -9.39
N TYR A 138 2.40 -0.99 -9.42
CA TYR A 138 1.42 -0.24 -10.19
C TYR A 138 0.69 0.84 -9.36
N GLY A 139 1.22 1.23 -8.20
CA GLY A 139 0.74 2.36 -7.41
C GLY A 139 -0.52 2.10 -6.58
N SER A 140 -0.87 0.83 -6.31
CA SER A 140 -2.05 0.49 -5.52
C SER A 140 -1.89 0.86 -4.04
N VAL A 141 -2.66 1.86 -3.61
CA VAL A 141 -2.71 2.32 -2.21
C VAL A 141 -3.16 1.24 -1.24
N HIS A 142 -4.14 0.44 -1.65
CA HIS A 142 -4.68 -0.65 -0.83
C HIS A 142 -3.67 -1.79 -0.68
N ALA A 143 -2.84 -2.01 -1.70
CA ALA A 143 -1.74 -2.96 -1.61
C ALA A 143 -0.64 -2.46 -0.66
N ILE A 144 -0.30 -1.18 -0.69
CA ILE A 144 0.64 -0.57 0.27
C ILE A 144 0.12 -0.76 1.70
N GLN A 145 -1.14 -0.44 1.96
CA GLN A 145 -1.78 -0.63 3.27
C GLN A 145 -1.72 -2.09 3.75
N ARG A 146 -2.12 -3.04 2.90
CA ARG A 146 -2.11 -4.47 3.24
C ARG A 146 -0.69 -5.00 3.45
N TYR A 147 0.30 -4.48 2.73
CA TYR A 147 1.70 -4.83 2.95
C TYR A 147 2.25 -4.24 4.26
N ASN A 148 1.82 -3.04 4.63
CA ASN A 148 2.15 -2.49 5.95
C ASN A 148 1.57 -3.36 7.07
N GLU A 149 0.31 -3.82 6.96
CA GLU A 149 -0.28 -4.78 7.90
C GLU A 149 0.55 -6.07 8.01
N TYR A 150 1.04 -6.59 6.89
CA TYR A 150 1.93 -7.76 6.87
C TYR A 150 3.24 -7.50 7.64
N ILE A 151 3.84 -6.33 7.47
CA ILE A 151 5.09 -5.99 8.17
C ILE A 151 4.83 -5.80 9.66
N TYR A 152 3.73 -5.15 10.05
CA TYR A 152 3.34 -5.05 11.46
C TYR A 152 3.14 -6.43 12.10
N HIS A 153 2.47 -7.37 11.41
CA HIS A 153 2.32 -8.74 11.89
C HIS A 153 3.68 -9.44 12.06
N LYS A 154 4.67 -9.18 11.19
CA LYS A 154 6.03 -9.69 11.37
C LYS A 154 6.75 -9.06 12.55
N LEU A 155 6.57 -7.76 12.78
CA LEU A 155 7.19 -7.03 13.88
C LEU A 155 6.76 -7.56 15.25
N GLU A 156 5.54 -8.10 15.38
CA GLU A 156 5.07 -8.73 16.63
C GLU A 156 5.89 -9.96 17.05
N GLN A 157 6.62 -10.58 16.12
CA GLN A 157 7.35 -11.84 16.33
C GLN A 157 8.87 -11.69 16.11
N ALA A 158 9.33 -10.50 15.74
CA ALA A 158 10.70 -10.27 15.28
C ALA A 158 11.70 -10.15 16.45
N SER A 159 12.94 -10.57 16.22
CA SER A 159 14.07 -10.20 17.08
C SER A 159 14.34 -8.68 17.01
N PRO A 160 15.12 -8.09 17.94
CA PRO A 160 15.54 -6.70 17.83
C PRO A 160 16.24 -6.38 16.49
N GLU A 161 17.15 -7.24 16.03
CA GLU A 161 17.87 -7.05 14.77
C GLU A 161 16.94 -7.11 13.56
N GLU A 162 16.01 -8.07 13.55
CA GLU A 162 15.00 -8.20 12.50
C GLU A 162 14.03 -7.02 12.50
N SER A 163 13.66 -6.53 13.68
CA SER A 163 12.74 -5.40 13.85
C SER A 163 13.25 -4.15 13.15
N HIS A 164 14.54 -3.85 13.28
CA HIS A 164 15.15 -2.69 12.61
C HIS A 164 14.94 -2.76 11.08
N MET A 165 15.24 -3.91 10.47
CA MET A 165 15.08 -4.10 9.01
C MET A 165 13.62 -4.00 8.58
N LEU A 166 12.70 -4.58 9.38
CA LEU A 166 11.27 -4.52 9.12
C LEU A 166 10.72 -3.09 9.21
N TYR A 167 11.18 -2.28 10.18
CA TYR A 167 10.81 -0.87 10.23
C TYR A 167 11.30 -0.07 9.02
N GLN A 168 12.53 -0.32 8.57
CA GLN A 168 13.04 0.32 7.35
C GLN A 168 12.22 -0.06 6.11
N GLU A 169 11.80 -1.34 6.02
CA GLU A 169 10.92 -1.81 4.95
C GLU A 169 9.54 -1.14 5.02
N LEU A 170 8.93 -1.07 6.21
CA LEU A 170 7.65 -0.40 6.47
C LEU A 170 7.68 1.08 6.08
N ILE A 171 8.72 1.79 6.51
CA ILE A 171 8.90 3.22 6.20
C ILE A 171 9.08 3.41 4.70
N THR A 172 9.89 2.57 4.04
CA THR A 172 10.12 2.63 2.59
C THR A 172 8.81 2.40 1.82
N ASN A 173 8.03 1.39 2.20
CA ASN A 173 6.75 1.09 1.56
C ASN A 173 5.73 2.21 1.79
N SER A 174 5.67 2.77 3.01
CA SER A 174 4.77 3.87 3.35
C SER A 174 5.08 5.16 2.58
N LYS A 175 6.37 5.46 2.34
CA LYS A 175 6.82 6.61 1.54
C LYS A 175 6.25 6.60 0.11
N LEU A 176 5.92 5.44 -0.46
CA LEU A 176 5.33 5.33 -1.80
C LEU A 176 3.97 6.03 -1.92
N MET A 177 3.28 6.32 -0.80
CA MET A 177 2.00 7.03 -0.82
C MET A 177 2.15 8.55 -0.96
N LEU A 178 3.30 9.13 -0.59
CA LEU A 178 3.48 10.58 -0.53
C LEU A 178 3.20 11.31 -1.85
N PRO A 179 3.68 10.83 -3.02
CA PRO A 179 3.51 11.58 -4.26
C PRO A 179 2.05 11.64 -4.75
N HIS A 180 1.16 10.82 -4.18
CA HIS A 180 -0.12 10.51 -4.80
C HIS A 180 -1.32 10.63 -3.88
N TYR A 181 -1.14 10.44 -2.57
CA TYR A 181 -2.25 10.32 -1.63
C TYR A 181 -2.35 11.44 -0.59
N GLY A 182 -1.49 12.47 -0.69
CA GLY A 182 -1.58 13.69 0.10
C GLY A 182 -1.57 13.41 1.60
N SER A 183 -2.45 14.08 2.34
CA SER A 183 -2.58 13.98 3.79
C SER A 183 -2.71 12.53 4.29
N TYR A 184 -3.41 11.65 3.56
CA TYR A 184 -3.49 10.22 3.90
C TYR A 184 -2.11 9.55 3.90
N GLY A 185 -1.31 9.81 2.87
CA GLY A 185 0.04 9.24 2.74
C GLY A 185 0.98 9.74 3.84
N TYR A 186 0.91 11.04 4.16
CA TYR A 186 1.66 11.61 5.28
C TYR A 186 1.28 10.96 6.61
N MET A 187 -0.01 10.75 6.87
CA MET A 187 -0.47 10.10 8.08
C MET A 187 0.01 8.65 8.20
N VAL A 188 -0.04 7.87 7.11
CA VAL A 188 0.49 6.49 7.11
C VAL A 188 2.00 6.47 7.40
N LEU A 189 2.76 7.38 6.78
CA LEU A 189 4.20 7.46 7.00
C LEU A 189 4.54 7.92 8.42
N ALA A 190 3.84 8.94 8.93
CA ALA A 190 4.00 9.41 10.30
C ALA A 190 3.74 8.28 11.30
N TYR A 191 2.71 7.46 11.06
CA TYR A 191 2.40 6.30 11.88
C TYR A 191 3.49 5.22 11.83
N ALA A 192 4.05 4.93 10.65
CA ALA A 192 5.17 3.99 10.53
C ALA A 192 6.41 4.48 11.31
N ILE A 193 6.76 5.76 11.16
CA ILE A 193 7.93 6.35 11.81
C ILE A 193 7.70 6.51 13.31
N SER A 194 6.49 6.79 13.78
CA SER A 194 6.20 6.88 15.22
C SER A 194 6.46 5.57 15.93
N HIS A 195 6.10 4.43 15.33
CA HIS A 195 6.42 3.11 15.88
C HIS A 195 7.92 2.86 15.92
N TYR A 196 8.63 3.21 14.85
CA TYR A 196 10.08 3.07 14.78
C TYR A 196 10.80 3.95 15.82
N CYS A 197 10.34 5.20 16.00
CA CYS A 197 10.83 6.14 16.99
C CYS A 197 10.74 5.56 18.42
N ILE A 198 9.59 4.97 18.76
CA ILE A 198 9.37 4.35 20.07
C ILE A 198 10.21 3.09 20.23
N TRP A 199 10.35 2.29 19.18
CA TRP A 199 11.26 1.15 19.18
C TRP A 199 12.72 1.58 19.43
N LEU A 200 13.18 2.68 18.83
CA LEU A 200 14.52 3.23 19.08
C LEU A 200 14.69 3.65 20.55
N LEU A 201 13.70 4.32 21.15
CA LEU A 201 13.74 4.67 22.58
C LEU A 201 13.85 3.43 23.47
N ASN A 202 13.07 2.39 23.18
CA ASN A 202 13.08 1.14 23.94
C ASN A 202 14.41 0.35 23.78
N ASN A 203 15.20 0.68 22.77
CA ASN A 203 16.53 0.13 22.54
C ASN A 203 17.65 1.14 22.84
N PHE A 204 17.35 2.19 23.63
CA PHE A 204 18.32 3.18 24.10
C PHE A 204 19.03 3.99 22.99
N GLU A 205 18.46 4.03 21.79
CA GLU A 205 18.96 4.78 20.63
C GLU A 205 18.37 6.21 20.62
N VAL A 206 18.58 6.95 21.71
CA VAL A 206 17.87 8.21 22.03
C VAL A 206 18.08 9.29 20.96
N GLU A 207 19.31 9.48 20.46
CA GLU A 207 19.60 10.50 19.44
C GLU A 207 18.86 10.23 18.13
N LYS A 208 18.83 8.97 17.69
CA LYS A 208 18.07 8.55 16.50
C LYS A 208 16.58 8.73 16.73
N ALA A 209 16.08 8.31 17.90
CA ALA A 209 14.67 8.49 18.25
C ALA A 209 14.26 9.97 18.22
N GLN A 210 15.10 10.88 18.68
CA GLN A 210 14.83 12.32 18.64
C GLN A 210 14.77 12.87 17.20
N ALA A 211 15.61 12.36 16.30
CA ALA A 211 15.53 12.71 14.88
C ALA A 211 14.21 12.24 14.26
N GLU A 212 13.82 10.98 14.49
CA GLU A 212 12.55 10.43 14.01
C GLU A 212 11.34 11.14 14.62
N TYR A 213 11.40 11.53 15.89
CA TYR A 213 10.36 12.32 16.55
C TYR A 213 10.09 13.62 15.81
N ARG A 214 11.14 14.38 15.48
CA ARG A 214 11.00 15.65 14.73
C ARG A 214 10.38 15.41 13.35
N LEU A 215 10.80 14.33 12.68
CA LEU A 215 10.26 13.95 11.37
C LEU A 215 8.78 13.60 11.44
N VAL A 216 8.31 12.87 12.47
CA VAL A 216 6.88 12.59 12.67
C VAL A 216 6.08 13.89 12.80
N LEU A 217 6.57 14.85 13.61
CA LEU A 217 5.88 16.13 13.78
C LEU A 217 5.79 16.90 12.45
N GLU A 218 6.87 16.95 11.68
CA GLU A 218 6.90 17.58 10.36
C GLU A 218 5.91 16.92 9.38
N LEU A 219 5.84 15.59 9.37
CA LEU A 219 4.90 14.87 8.52
C LEU A 219 3.45 15.15 8.90
N LEU A 220 3.13 15.24 10.19
CA LEU A 220 1.79 15.55 10.66
C LEU A 220 1.40 17.02 10.38
N ASP A 221 2.35 17.95 10.49
CA ASP A 221 2.15 19.35 10.09
C ASP A 221 1.90 19.47 8.58
N ASN A 222 2.66 18.73 7.77
CA ASN A 222 2.43 18.66 6.33
C ASN A 222 1.06 18.03 6.01
N ALA A 223 0.66 16.97 6.72
CA ALA A 223 -0.64 16.33 6.54
C ALA A 223 -1.80 17.30 6.84
N GLU A 224 -1.68 18.12 7.88
CA GLU A 224 -2.65 19.15 8.25
C GLU A 224 -2.71 20.25 7.18
N LEU A 225 -1.55 20.73 6.73
CA LEU A 225 -1.43 21.82 5.76
C LEU A 225 -2.18 21.54 4.45
N ILE A 226 -2.15 20.28 3.97
CA ILE A 226 -2.76 19.88 2.69
C ILE A 226 -4.06 19.08 2.86
N LEU A 227 -4.64 19.08 4.06
CA LEU A 227 -5.78 18.24 4.41
C LEU A 227 -6.98 18.47 3.49
N LYS A 228 -7.29 19.74 3.18
CA LYS A 228 -8.45 20.12 2.36
C LYS A 228 -8.26 19.72 0.90
N GLU A 229 -7.07 19.93 0.36
CA GLU A 229 -6.67 19.60 -1.00
C GLU A 229 -6.65 18.07 -1.23
N SER A 230 -6.39 17.32 -0.15
CA SER A 230 -6.31 15.86 -0.17
C SER A 230 -7.66 15.15 -0.11
N TYR A 231 -8.80 15.87 -0.16
CA TYR A 231 -10.13 15.27 0.01
C TYR A 231 -10.35 14.03 -0.87
N TYR A 232 -10.11 14.12 -2.18
CA TYR A 232 -10.35 13.01 -3.10
C TYR A 232 -9.35 11.85 -2.94
N SER A 233 -8.09 12.14 -2.59
CA SER A 233 -7.11 11.09 -2.36
C SER A 233 -7.38 10.34 -1.05
N ILE A 234 -7.83 11.05 -0.01
CA ILE A 234 -8.31 10.44 1.24
C ILE A 234 -9.52 9.55 0.96
N GLN A 235 -10.50 10.03 0.19
CA GLN A 235 -11.68 9.26 -0.19
C GLN A 235 -11.30 7.96 -0.90
N ASN A 236 -10.39 8.01 -1.88
CA ASN A 236 -9.92 6.83 -2.59
C ASN A 236 -9.16 5.87 -1.66
N ALA A 237 -8.21 6.37 -0.87
CA ALA A 237 -7.34 5.55 -0.02
C ALA A 237 -8.08 4.89 1.15
N SER A 238 -9.09 5.56 1.70
CA SER A 238 -9.89 5.08 2.83
C SER A 238 -11.17 4.37 2.41
N ILE A 239 -11.50 4.39 1.11
CA ILE A 239 -12.79 3.95 0.60
C ILE A 239 -13.92 4.67 1.36
N GLY A 240 -13.79 5.99 1.45
CA GLY A 240 -14.78 6.90 2.03
C GLY A 240 -14.83 6.94 3.55
N GLN A 241 -13.96 6.20 4.23
CA GLN A 241 -13.94 6.14 5.70
C GLN A 241 -13.09 7.25 6.35
N GLY A 242 -12.32 8.01 5.58
CA GLY A 242 -11.52 9.13 6.07
C GLY A 242 -10.16 8.73 6.66
N LEU A 243 -9.51 9.68 7.32
CA LEU A 243 -8.14 9.52 7.83
C LEU A 243 -8.01 8.49 8.95
N LYS A 244 -9.07 8.13 9.65
CA LYS A 244 -9.01 7.07 10.68
C LYS A 244 -8.50 5.72 10.17
N CYS A 245 -8.58 5.46 8.87
CA CYS A 245 -8.04 4.24 8.26
C CYS A 245 -6.53 4.30 7.98
N SER A 246 -5.89 5.47 8.14
CA SER A 246 -4.45 5.64 7.91
C SER A 246 -3.59 5.19 9.10
N ASN A 247 -4.21 4.89 10.24
CA ASN A 247 -3.55 4.61 11.52
C ASN A 247 -4.41 3.67 12.37
N PHE A 248 -3.81 2.81 13.20
CA PHE A 248 -4.59 1.86 14.02
C PHE A 248 -5.31 2.50 15.21
N LEU A 249 -4.98 3.75 15.56
CA LEU A 249 -5.61 4.48 16.67
C LEU A 249 -6.90 5.21 16.24
N GLY A 250 -7.22 5.23 14.95
CA GLY A 250 -8.44 5.81 14.43
C GLY A 250 -8.49 7.34 14.45
N PHE A 251 -7.34 8.03 14.46
CA PHE A 251 -7.30 9.50 14.41
C PHE A 251 -7.88 10.03 13.11
N GLU A 252 -8.83 10.95 13.23
CA GLU A 252 -9.51 11.57 12.08
C GLU A 252 -8.84 12.86 11.61
N LEU A 253 -7.98 13.45 12.45
CA LEU A 253 -7.22 14.67 12.14
C LEU A 253 -5.72 14.48 12.42
N PRO A 254 -4.83 15.06 11.58
CA PRO A 254 -3.38 15.06 11.85
C PRO A 254 -3.01 15.69 13.19
N SER A 255 -3.66 16.80 13.57
CA SER A 255 -3.50 17.43 14.88
C SER A 255 -3.75 16.48 16.06
N GLN A 256 -4.78 15.63 15.99
CA GLN A 256 -5.05 14.61 17.03
C GLN A 256 -3.90 13.60 17.16
N ALA A 257 -3.39 13.11 16.03
CA ALA A 257 -2.27 12.19 16.01
C ALA A 257 -0.99 12.87 16.55
N LYS A 258 -0.82 14.16 16.28
CA LYS A 258 0.34 14.95 16.73
C LYS A 258 0.34 15.13 18.23
N ASP A 259 -0.77 15.60 18.80
CA ASP A 259 -0.89 15.82 20.24
C ASP A 259 -0.69 14.52 21.02
N PHE A 260 -1.29 13.43 20.54
CA PHE A 260 -1.10 12.11 21.13
C PHE A 260 0.37 11.66 21.07
N PHE A 261 1.04 11.81 19.93
CA PHE A 261 2.41 11.34 19.78
C PHE A 261 3.40 12.13 20.62
N ILE A 262 3.20 13.44 20.79
CA ILE A 262 4.01 14.27 21.71
C ILE A 262 3.91 13.71 23.13
N GLU A 263 2.69 13.53 23.65
CA GLU A 263 2.48 13.01 25.00
C GLU A 263 3.04 11.59 25.17
N TYR A 264 2.88 10.74 24.15
CA TYR A 264 3.37 9.36 24.18
C TYR A 264 4.90 9.30 24.16
N TYR A 265 5.55 10.10 23.31
CA TYR A 265 7.01 10.18 23.23
C TYR A 265 7.63 10.68 24.55
N ASP A 266 7.08 11.73 25.15
CA ASP A 266 7.59 12.29 26.40
C ASP A 266 7.51 11.26 27.55
N LYS A 267 6.38 10.55 27.67
CA LYS A 267 6.23 9.45 28.65
C LYS A 267 7.22 8.32 28.40
N SER A 268 7.42 7.91 27.14
CA SER A 268 8.40 6.88 26.79
C SER A 268 9.82 7.33 27.13
N LEU A 269 10.18 8.57 26.82
CA LEU A 269 11.50 9.13 27.11
C LEU A 269 11.80 9.20 28.62
N GLU A 270 10.81 9.59 29.44
CA GLU A 270 10.94 9.56 30.90
C GLU A 270 11.19 8.13 31.41
N SER A 271 10.45 7.15 30.89
CA SER A 271 10.62 5.75 31.28
C SER A 271 12.01 5.20 30.94
N THR A 272 12.55 5.53 29.76
CA THR A 272 13.90 5.12 29.33
C THR A 272 14.98 5.67 30.27
N LYS A 273 14.89 6.95 30.68
CA LYS A 273 15.85 7.58 31.59
C LYS A 273 15.88 6.92 32.97
N VAL A 274 14.71 6.47 33.46
CA VAL A 274 14.63 5.76 34.74
C VAL A 274 15.31 4.39 34.64
N SER A 275 15.10 3.63 33.56
CA SER A 275 15.76 2.32 33.37
C SER A 275 17.28 2.42 33.23
N ASP A 276 17.80 3.46 32.56
CA ASP A 276 19.25 3.70 32.47
C ASP A 276 19.87 3.95 33.86
N SER A 277 19.20 4.74 34.70
CA SER A 277 19.69 5.06 36.04
C SER A 277 19.76 3.83 36.96
N ILE A 278 18.87 2.85 36.77
CA ILE A 278 18.83 1.61 37.54
C ILE A 278 19.91 0.62 37.06
N GLN A 279 20.14 0.49 35.74
CA GLN A 279 21.20 -0.38 35.20
C GLN A 279 22.61 0.08 35.60
N ILE A 280 22.84 1.39 35.68
CA ILE A 280 24.12 1.95 36.14
C ILE A 280 24.37 1.59 37.61
N GLN A 281 23.32 1.60 38.46
CA GLN A 281 23.43 1.25 39.88
C GLN A 281 23.62 -0.26 40.12
N SER A 282 23.06 -1.12 39.27
CA SER A 282 23.23 -2.58 39.41
C SER A 282 24.58 -3.10 38.92
N ASN A 283 25.24 -2.38 38.00
CA ASN A 283 26.57 -2.75 37.49
C ASN A 283 27.73 -2.12 38.29
N SER A 284 27.43 -1.38 39.36
CA SER A 284 28.40 -0.75 40.25
C SER A 284 28.45 -1.35 41.66
N LEU A 285 27.82 -2.53 41.85
CA LEU A 285 27.89 -3.39 43.03
C LEU A 285 28.56 -4.72 42.67
#